data_AF-A0A6L4ZHD9-F1
#
_entry.id   AF-A0A6L4ZHD9-F1
#
_cell.length_a   1.000
_cell.length_b   1.000
_cell.length_c   1.000
_cell.angle_alpha   90.00
_cell.angle_beta   90.00
_cell.angle_gamma   90.00
#
_symmetry.space_group_name_H-M   'P 1'
#
loop_
_entity.id
_entity.type
_entity.pdbx_description
1 polymer ?
#
loop_
_entity_poly.entity_id
_entity_poly.type
_entity_poly.pdbx_seq_one_letter_code
_entity_poly.pdbx_strand_id
1 'polypeptide(L)'
;SVILFDEFEKAHPLFFDLLLQVLGEGRLTDSAGKLADFRNSVVIMTSNLGAEAFQKGSMGFQTGDLANATKYFVRAVKDFLRPELFNRIDRIVPFTPLTPKVIQQIAVRELEKLKQRSGIQFRNITLEYSNSIAQHLAEKGYSPRYGARPLKRTIERELLVPLSEKLNSYSADMALAAGVSLTKEAKLQVSVQPRVDKHGRPIPALATNNSLSELIKESSSISYNTYSLEHSTELMDIQNEIFRLTKLEEKLKHILGWKNPQDLARLARLPGLRKVFEDCKTLCKKAFTLEDNLSLAFYGKKDLNKNLTTVELYALSKEWQEVLLSTYALKFSNPNYVTLAFYSENPKRLFEMANMYFLLASKQEAKIEVFKLTVDKEAQKTDKTPDSKKALKKQTKEKQSSGKNQEDDSENKDKEENKATLTLKRQLIDKPQAFFKSPQDAIFSIVLGIDAFSIVLGIDASWSYLYYATESGTHAFLQSGSTETCFIDSSEVKPTEYLPPASVKRNTQTDVKKQSLRREWDFDKGMVEDMVLKKKTVFYRNTIPDDTDTLINERLLKVAKAAILQQED
;
A
#
# COMPACT_ATOMS: atom_id res chain seq x y z
N SER A 1 -9.89 -14.03 17.08
CA SER A 1 -9.96 -12.74 16.36
C SER A 1 -11.23 -11.99 16.72
N VAL A 2 -11.32 -10.68 16.47
CA VAL A 2 -12.57 -9.90 16.62
C VAL A 2 -13.17 -9.67 15.23
N ILE A 3 -14.45 -9.99 15.06
CA ILE A 3 -15.18 -9.85 13.80
C ILE A 3 -16.26 -8.80 14.01
N LEU A 4 -16.22 -7.72 13.22
CA LEU A 4 -17.16 -6.61 13.33
C LEU A 4 -18.09 -6.57 12.11
N PHE A 5 -19.40 -6.69 12.35
CA PHE A 5 -20.44 -6.42 11.36
C PHE A 5 -21.08 -5.08 11.68
N ASP A 6 -20.77 -4.06 10.87
CA ASP A 6 -21.26 -2.70 11.06
C ASP A 6 -22.61 -2.51 10.34
N GLU A 7 -23.56 -1.82 10.99
CA GLU A 7 -24.90 -1.52 10.46
C GLU A 7 -25.62 -2.75 9.86
N PHE A 8 -25.69 -3.84 10.62
CA PHE A 8 -26.18 -5.13 10.12
C PHE A 8 -27.62 -5.06 9.59
N GLU A 9 -28.43 -4.10 10.03
CA GLU A 9 -29.81 -3.93 9.56
C GLU A 9 -29.92 -3.61 8.07
N LYS A 10 -28.84 -3.14 7.45
CA LYS A 10 -28.77 -2.87 6.00
C LYS A 10 -28.33 -4.08 5.18
N ALA A 11 -27.96 -5.18 5.83
CA ALA A 11 -27.49 -6.37 5.15
C ALA A 11 -28.62 -7.07 4.38
N HIS A 12 -28.26 -7.69 3.26
CA HIS A 12 -29.20 -8.50 2.47
C HIS A 12 -29.69 -9.71 3.30
N PRO A 13 -30.96 -10.14 3.19
CA PRO A 13 -31.51 -11.23 4.00
C PRO A 13 -30.65 -12.51 4.10
N LEU A 14 -30.01 -12.91 2.99
CA LEU A 14 -29.11 -14.06 2.91
C LEU A 14 -27.91 -13.99 3.89
N PHE A 15 -27.48 -12.79 4.26
CA PHE A 15 -26.43 -12.60 5.26
C PHE A 15 -26.83 -13.22 6.61
N PHE A 16 -28.10 -13.08 7.01
CA PHE A 16 -28.59 -13.61 8.28
C PHE A 16 -28.66 -15.13 8.30
N ASP A 17 -28.85 -15.78 7.14
CA ASP A 17 -28.84 -17.24 7.03
C ASP A 17 -27.42 -17.79 7.25
N LEU A 18 -26.40 -17.14 6.67
CA LEU A 18 -25.00 -17.51 6.91
C LEU A 18 -24.58 -17.21 8.36
N LEU A 19 -25.05 -16.09 8.90
CA LEU A 19 -24.74 -15.70 10.27
C LEU A 19 -25.32 -16.69 11.30
N LEU A 20 -26.48 -17.30 11.04
CA LEU A 20 -27.03 -18.37 11.87
C LEU A 20 -26.06 -19.55 11.98
N GLN A 21 -25.43 -19.94 10.88
CA GLN A 21 -24.44 -21.02 10.88
C GLN A 21 -23.19 -20.63 11.68
N VAL A 22 -22.72 -19.39 11.51
CA VAL A 22 -21.56 -18.86 12.25
C VAL A 22 -21.81 -18.79 13.75
N LEU A 23 -22.92 -18.16 14.17
CA LEU A 23 -23.24 -17.99 15.60
C LEU A 23 -23.78 -19.27 16.26
N GLY A 24 -24.34 -20.18 15.47
CA GLY A 24 -24.88 -21.45 15.95
C GLY A 24 -23.84 -22.56 16.05
N GLU A 25 -23.16 -22.85 14.93
CA GLU A 25 -22.21 -23.98 14.83
C GLU A 25 -20.75 -23.56 14.97
N GLY A 26 -20.45 -22.25 14.99
CA GLY A 26 -19.08 -21.77 15.07
C GLY A 26 -18.25 -22.09 13.83
N ARG A 27 -18.88 -22.35 12.68
CA ARG A 27 -18.21 -22.68 11.42
C ARG A 27 -18.94 -22.11 10.21
N LEU A 28 -18.21 -21.88 9.13
CA LEU A 28 -18.76 -21.51 7.83
C LEU A 28 -18.00 -22.25 6.74
N THR A 29 -18.69 -22.86 5.80
CA THR A 29 -18.07 -23.55 4.66
C THR A 29 -18.24 -22.71 3.41
N ASP A 30 -17.14 -22.46 2.69
CA ASP A 30 -17.19 -21.74 1.41
C ASP A 30 -17.64 -22.64 0.25
N SER A 31 -17.79 -22.06 -0.95
CA SER A 31 -18.19 -22.77 -2.16
C SER A 31 -17.14 -23.76 -2.69
N ALA A 32 -15.89 -23.65 -2.25
CA ALA A 32 -14.82 -24.58 -2.56
C ALA A 32 -14.72 -25.72 -1.53
N GLY A 33 -15.59 -25.74 -0.51
CA GLY A 33 -15.61 -26.75 0.55
C GLY A 33 -14.63 -26.48 1.69
N LYS A 34 -13.98 -25.32 1.74
CA LYS A 34 -13.08 -24.94 2.82
C LYS A 34 -13.88 -24.45 4.03
N LEU A 35 -13.56 -25.00 5.20
CA LEU A 35 -14.22 -24.66 6.47
C LEU A 35 -13.43 -23.56 7.20
N ALA A 36 -14.13 -22.49 7.55
CA ALA A 36 -13.66 -21.44 8.45
C ALA A 36 -14.21 -21.69 9.86
N ASP A 37 -13.34 -21.67 10.87
CA ASP A 37 -13.68 -21.91 12.28
C ASP A 37 -13.79 -20.60 13.06
N PHE A 38 -14.91 -20.41 13.75
CA PHE A 38 -15.27 -19.21 14.51
C PHE A 38 -15.34 -19.46 16.03
N ARG A 39 -15.01 -20.66 16.52
CA ARG A 39 -15.09 -20.99 17.96
C ARG A 39 -14.22 -20.11 18.85
N ASN A 40 -13.11 -19.58 18.32
CA ASN A 40 -12.19 -18.66 19.01
C ASN A 40 -12.31 -17.20 18.50
N SER A 41 -13.51 -16.81 18.06
CA SER A 41 -13.79 -15.47 17.55
C SER A 41 -14.86 -14.76 18.37
N VAL A 42 -14.68 -13.46 18.58
CA VAL A 42 -15.69 -12.59 19.17
C VAL A 42 -16.41 -11.86 18.03
N VAL A 43 -17.70 -12.10 17.88
CA VAL A 43 -18.52 -11.41 16.88
C VAL A 43 -19.20 -10.21 17.52
N ILE A 44 -18.94 -9.02 16.97
CA ILE A 44 -19.56 -7.76 17.36
C ILE A 44 -20.42 -7.29 16.21
N MET A 45 -21.68 -6.99 16.50
CA MET A 45 -22.62 -6.43 15.52
C MET A 45 -23.08 -5.06 16.00
N THR A 46 -23.09 -4.07 15.12
CA THR A 46 -23.61 -2.73 15.41
C THR A 46 -24.88 -2.48 14.62
N SER A 47 -25.77 -1.65 15.17
CA SER A 47 -27.00 -1.27 14.50
C SER A 47 -27.51 0.07 14.98
N ASN A 48 -28.20 0.81 14.11
CA ASN A 48 -28.92 2.03 14.46
C ASN A 48 -30.42 1.78 14.71
N LEU A 49 -30.86 0.51 14.82
CA LEU A 49 -32.27 0.16 15.06
C LEU A 49 -32.82 0.84 16.32
N GLY A 50 -34.00 1.45 16.19
CA GLY A 50 -34.70 2.13 17.27
C GLY A 50 -34.14 3.51 17.66
N ALA A 51 -32.96 3.91 17.19
CA ALA A 51 -32.29 5.15 17.60
C ALA A 51 -33.08 6.43 17.24
N GLU A 52 -33.68 6.50 16.04
CA GLU A 52 -34.41 7.70 15.60
C GLU A 52 -35.73 7.92 16.37
N ALA A 53 -36.48 6.85 16.63
CA ALA A 53 -37.73 6.93 17.37
C ALA A 53 -37.49 7.19 18.86
N PHE A 54 -36.39 6.68 19.43
CA PHE A 54 -35.97 6.99 20.79
C PHE A 54 -35.60 8.46 20.97
N GLN A 55 -34.88 9.06 20.00
CA GLN A 55 -34.50 10.48 20.06
C GLN A 55 -35.69 11.44 19.92
N LYS A 56 -36.75 11.06 19.19
CA LYS A 56 -37.95 11.90 19.03
C LYS A 56 -38.86 11.91 20.28
N GLY A 57 -38.74 10.91 21.16
CA GLY A 57 -39.59 10.76 22.34
C GLY A 57 -39.09 11.38 23.64
N SER A 58 -37.87 11.96 23.67
CA SER A 58 -37.24 12.39 24.93
C SER A 58 -37.63 13.80 25.36
N MET A 59 -38.83 13.94 25.95
CA MET A 59 -39.09 15.02 26.89
C MET A 59 -38.74 14.50 28.30
N GLY A 60 -37.47 14.63 28.68
CA GLY A 60 -36.97 14.37 30.04
C GLY A 60 -36.53 12.93 30.33
N PHE A 61 -35.23 12.65 30.19
CA PHE A 61 -34.61 11.44 30.75
C PHE A 61 -33.49 11.86 31.70
N GLN A 62 -33.79 11.82 33.00
CA GLN A 62 -32.77 11.78 34.06
C GLN A 62 -32.17 10.37 34.14
N THR A 63 -31.05 10.24 34.85
CA THR A 63 -30.18 9.06 35.02
C THR A 63 -30.86 7.76 35.52
N GLY A 64 -32.17 7.73 35.75
CA GLY A 64 -32.95 6.56 36.22
C GLY A 64 -33.53 5.63 35.15
N ASP A 65 -33.36 5.94 33.86
CA ASP A 65 -34.17 5.35 32.78
C ASP A 65 -33.43 4.34 31.87
N LEU A 66 -32.20 3.95 32.24
CA LEU A 66 -31.38 3.03 31.43
C LEU A 66 -32.06 1.66 31.24
N ALA A 67 -32.80 1.20 32.24
CA ALA A 67 -33.54 -0.07 32.18
C ALA A 67 -34.67 -0.01 31.15
N ASN A 68 -35.36 1.12 31.01
CA ASN A 68 -36.43 1.32 30.03
C ASN A 68 -35.86 1.49 28.62
N ALA A 69 -34.76 2.22 28.48
CA ALA A 69 -34.03 2.32 27.21
C ALA A 69 -33.53 0.94 26.73
N THR A 70 -32.99 0.12 27.65
CA THR A 70 -32.54 -1.24 27.34
C THR A 70 -33.69 -2.11 26.83
N LYS A 71 -34.84 -2.12 27.53
CA LYS A 71 -36.04 -2.85 27.08
C LYS A 71 -36.50 -2.42 25.70
N TYR A 72 -36.48 -1.11 25.43
CA TYR A 72 -36.85 -0.55 24.13
C TYR A 72 -35.92 -1.03 22.99
N PHE A 73 -34.60 -0.92 23.17
CA PHE A 73 -33.65 -1.35 22.14
C PHE A 73 -33.65 -2.87 21.95
N VAL A 74 -33.77 -3.65 23.02
CA VAL A 74 -33.92 -5.11 22.93
C VAL A 74 -35.16 -5.48 22.14
N ARG A 75 -36.29 -4.79 22.35
CA ARG A 75 -37.51 -4.99 21.56
C ARG A 75 -37.30 -4.64 20.09
N ALA A 76 -36.69 -3.51 19.78
CA ALA A 76 -36.42 -3.12 18.40
C ALA A 76 -35.54 -4.14 17.66
N VAL A 77 -34.52 -4.69 18.33
CA VAL A 77 -33.68 -5.76 17.78
C VAL A 77 -34.47 -7.06 17.62
N LYS A 78 -35.31 -7.42 18.59
CA LYS A 78 -36.18 -8.61 18.55
C LYS A 78 -37.23 -8.55 17.43
N ASP A 79 -37.78 -7.37 17.16
CA ASP A 79 -38.79 -7.18 16.12
C ASP A 79 -38.15 -7.23 14.71
N PHE A 80 -36.87 -6.89 14.59
CA PHE A 80 -36.11 -6.95 13.33
C PHE A 80 -35.52 -8.34 13.04
N LEU A 81 -34.93 -8.98 14.05
CA LEU A 81 -34.29 -10.29 13.89
C LEU A 81 -35.30 -11.42 14.03
N ARG A 82 -35.15 -12.46 13.21
CA ARG A 82 -35.91 -13.71 13.39
C ARG A 82 -35.58 -14.35 14.77
N PRO A 83 -36.54 -15.00 15.44
CA PRO A 83 -36.33 -15.58 16.77
C PRO A 83 -35.11 -16.51 16.86
N GLU A 84 -34.84 -17.28 15.80
CA GLU A 84 -33.71 -18.22 15.74
C GLU A 84 -32.36 -17.52 15.86
N LEU A 85 -32.22 -16.32 15.26
CA LEU A 85 -30.98 -15.57 15.29
C LEU A 85 -30.87 -14.72 16.56
N PHE A 86 -31.98 -14.14 17.01
CA PHE A 86 -32.03 -13.38 18.27
C PHE A 86 -31.57 -14.24 19.46
N ASN A 87 -31.99 -15.50 19.51
CA ASN A 87 -31.62 -16.44 20.57
C ASN A 87 -30.14 -16.89 20.53
N ARG A 88 -29.38 -16.51 19.49
CA ARG A 88 -27.93 -16.77 19.37
C ARG A 88 -27.07 -15.58 19.78
N ILE A 89 -27.68 -14.46 20.17
CA ILE A 89 -26.96 -13.27 20.63
C ILE A 89 -26.83 -13.35 22.15
N ASP A 90 -25.58 -13.41 22.63
CA ASP A 90 -25.31 -13.51 24.07
C ASP A 90 -25.73 -12.26 24.83
N ARG A 91 -25.40 -11.07 24.31
CA ARG A 91 -25.64 -9.78 24.97
C ARG A 91 -25.98 -8.69 23.98
N ILE A 92 -27.04 -7.94 24.28
CA ILE A 92 -27.38 -6.69 23.60
C ILE A 92 -26.98 -5.54 24.51
N VAL A 93 -26.12 -4.66 24.01
CA VAL A 93 -25.58 -3.54 24.78
C VAL A 93 -26.09 -2.22 24.18
N PRO A 94 -27.10 -1.57 24.80
CA PRO A 94 -27.56 -0.26 24.36
C PRO A 94 -26.54 0.81 24.74
N PHE A 95 -26.21 1.68 23.78
CA PHE A 95 -25.32 2.83 24.01
C PHE A 95 -26.13 4.04 24.41
N THR A 96 -25.83 4.63 25.57
CA THR A 96 -26.45 5.88 26.00
C THR A 96 -25.95 7.07 25.17
N PRO A 97 -26.78 8.09 24.95
CA PRO A 97 -26.32 9.35 24.36
C PRO A 97 -25.13 9.93 25.13
N LEU A 98 -24.21 10.54 24.39
CA LEU A 98 -23.04 11.17 24.99
C LEU A 98 -23.45 12.42 25.76
N THR A 99 -23.04 12.52 27.02
CA THR A 99 -23.24 13.74 27.83
C THR A 99 -22.19 14.80 27.47
N PRO A 100 -22.46 16.09 27.69
CA PRO A 100 -21.49 17.17 27.42
C PRO A 100 -20.11 16.91 28.04
N LYS A 101 -20.08 16.37 29.27
CA LYS A 101 -18.84 15.99 29.96
C LYS A 101 -18.06 14.89 29.23
N VAL A 102 -18.75 13.87 28.72
CA VAL A 102 -18.12 12.79 27.94
C VAL A 102 -17.61 13.33 26.60
N ILE A 103 -18.33 14.23 25.95
CA ILE A 103 -17.90 14.82 24.67
C ILE A 103 -16.66 15.70 24.88
N GLN A 104 -16.59 16.44 25.98
CA GLN A 104 -15.39 17.18 26.35
C GLN A 104 -14.19 16.23 26.54
N GLN A 105 -14.36 15.09 27.21
CA GLN A 105 -13.30 14.08 27.32
C GLN A 105 -12.90 13.50 25.97
N ILE A 106 -13.86 13.27 25.07
CA ILE A 106 -13.58 12.84 23.70
C ILE A 106 -12.80 13.92 22.95
N ALA A 107 -13.16 15.21 23.09
CA ALA A 107 -12.45 16.32 22.48
C ALA A 107 -11.00 16.40 22.96
N VAL A 108 -10.76 16.28 24.27
CA VAL A 108 -9.40 16.18 24.83
C VAL A 108 -8.65 15.00 24.21
N ARG A 109 -9.25 13.81 24.16
CA ARG A 109 -8.62 12.62 23.58
C ARG A 109 -8.27 12.83 22.09
N GLU A 110 -9.15 13.43 21.30
CA GLU A 110 -8.90 13.68 19.89
C GLU A 110 -7.83 14.77 19.68
N LEU A 111 -7.75 15.76 20.57
CA LEU A 111 -6.65 16.75 20.59
C LEU A 111 -5.30 16.11 20.96
N GLU A 112 -5.28 15.17 21.92
CA GLU A 112 -4.06 14.41 22.25
C GLU A 112 -3.62 13.52 21.08
N LYS A 113 -4.55 12.86 20.37
CA LYS A 113 -4.23 12.16 19.12
C LYS A 113 -3.70 13.09 18.03
N LEU A 114 -4.16 14.34 17.99
CA LEU A 114 -3.66 15.33 17.05
C LEU A 114 -2.18 15.63 17.34
N LYS A 115 -1.78 15.76 18.60
CA LYS A 115 -0.36 15.89 18.98
C LYS A 115 0.50 14.71 18.52
N GLN A 116 -0.10 13.51 18.46
CA GLN A 116 0.56 12.28 18.02
C GLN A 116 0.67 12.13 16.50
N ARG A 117 0.19 13.09 15.70
CA ARG A 117 0.34 13.00 14.25
C ARG A 117 1.80 13.14 13.85
N SER A 118 2.20 12.33 12.88
CA SER A 118 3.54 12.32 12.28
C SER A 118 4.04 13.73 11.94
N GLY A 119 3.24 14.55 11.27
CA GLY A 119 3.63 15.93 10.91
C GLY A 119 3.93 16.85 12.10
N ILE A 120 3.35 16.57 13.28
CA ILE A 120 3.57 17.33 14.53
C ILE A 120 4.76 16.75 15.30
N GLN A 121 4.82 15.42 15.40
CA GLN A 121 5.92 14.72 16.09
C GLN A 121 7.26 14.89 15.34
N PHE A 122 7.30 14.65 14.02
CA PHE A 122 8.53 14.73 13.23
C PHE A 122 9.11 16.15 13.14
N ARG A 123 8.26 17.18 13.18
CA ARG A 123 8.70 18.59 13.18
C ARG A 123 8.89 19.16 14.60
N ASN A 124 8.76 18.32 15.64
CA ASN A 124 8.89 18.71 17.05
C ASN A 124 8.07 19.96 17.41
N ILE A 125 6.81 19.94 16.95
CA ILE A 125 5.88 21.04 17.17
C ILE A 125 5.30 20.89 18.57
N THR A 126 5.62 21.82 19.46
CA THR A 126 4.96 21.88 20.78
C THR A 126 3.59 22.54 20.60
N LEU A 127 2.52 21.75 20.65
CA LEU A 127 1.15 22.25 20.54
C LEU A 127 0.55 22.47 21.94
N GLU A 128 0.38 23.73 22.31
CA GLU A 128 -0.24 24.13 23.57
C GLU A 128 -1.66 24.67 23.34
N TYR A 129 -2.60 24.19 24.15
CA TYR A 129 -3.97 24.67 24.17
C TYR A 129 -4.50 24.66 25.61
N SER A 130 -5.39 25.60 25.93
CA SER A 130 -6.09 25.62 27.21
C SER A 130 -7.28 24.65 27.21
N ASN A 131 -7.73 24.23 28.39
CA ASN A 131 -8.92 23.38 28.55
C ASN A 131 -10.21 23.99 27.94
N SER A 132 -10.27 25.32 27.85
CA SER A 132 -11.35 26.04 27.18
C SER A 132 -11.43 25.75 25.68
N ILE A 133 -10.32 25.38 25.02
CA ILE A 133 -10.31 24.98 23.61
C ILE A 133 -11.04 23.66 23.43
N ALA A 134 -10.76 22.66 24.27
CA ALA A 134 -11.43 21.37 24.23
C ALA A 134 -12.93 21.50 24.51
N GLN A 135 -13.32 22.38 25.45
CA GLN A 135 -14.71 22.69 25.72
C GLN A 135 -15.39 23.35 24.51
N HIS A 136 -14.79 24.38 23.93
CA HIS A 136 -15.33 25.07 22.76
C HIS A 136 -15.52 24.12 21.56
N LEU A 137 -14.53 23.26 21.30
CA LEU A 137 -14.61 22.25 20.26
C LEU A 137 -15.69 21.21 20.56
N ALA A 138 -15.85 20.79 21.82
CA ALA A 138 -16.90 19.89 22.24
C ALA A 138 -18.30 20.48 22.02
N GLU A 139 -18.51 21.76 22.39
CA GLU A 139 -19.79 22.45 22.21
C GLU A 139 -20.15 22.59 20.73
N LYS A 140 -19.19 22.98 19.89
CA LYS A 140 -19.41 23.19 18.45
C LYS A 140 -19.42 21.91 17.63
N GLY A 141 -18.71 20.89 18.09
CA GLY A 141 -18.57 19.57 17.48
C GLY A 141 -19.61 18.54 17.94
N TYR A 142 -20.47 18.90 18.90
CA TYR A 142 -21.54 18.05 19.35
C TYR A 142 -22.78 18.21 18.49
N SER A 143 -23.36 17.08 18.11
CA SER A 143 -24.72 17.02 17.61
C SER A 143 -25.51 16.01 18.44
N PRO A 144 -26.69 16.38 18.98
CA PRO A 144 -27.58 15.42 19.64
C PRO A 144 -27.92 14.20 18.78
N ARG A 145 -28.05 14.39 17.45
CA ARG A 145 -28.38 13.32 16.50
C ARG A 145 -27.16 12.47 16.13
N TYR A 146 -26.01 13.10 15.88
CA TYR A 146 -24.82 12.42 15.33
C TYR A 146 -23.70 12.16 16.36
N GLY A 147 -23.95 12.47 17.63
CA GLY A 147 -22.99 12.33 18.72
C GLY A 147 -21.72 13.16 18.50
N ALA A 148 -20.57 12.54 18.74
CA ALA A 148 -19.25 13.16 18.53
C ALA A 148 -18.72 13.00 17.09
N ARG A 149 -19.49 12.46 16.14
CA ARG A 149 -19.03 12.34 14.73
C ARG A 149 -18.65 13.71 14.11
N PRO A 150 -19.41 14.81 14.33
CA PRO A 150 -19.03 16.12 13.81
C PRO A 150 -17.78 16.69 14.47
N LEU A 151 -17.48 16.31 15.72
CA LEU A 151 -16.34 16.81 16.49
C LEU A 151 -15.02 16.63 15.76
N LYS A 152 -14.77 15.47 15.15
CA LYS A 152 -13.56 15.23 14.37
C LYS A 152 -13.45 16.20 13.19
N ARG A 153 -14.55 16.42 12.47
CA ARG A 153 -14.61 17.39 11.34
C ARG A 153 -14.43 18.82 11.82
N THR A 154 -14.98 19.18 12.97
CA THR A 154 -14.81 20.51 13.57
C THR A 154 -13.35 20.74 13.97
N ILE A 155 -12.70 19.77 14.62
CA ILE A 155 -11.26 19.82 14.94
C ILE A 155 -10.44 19.95 13.66
N GLU A 156 -10.74 19.16 12.63
CA GLU A 156 -10.04 19.23 11.34
C GLU A 156 -10.17 20.61 10.70
N ARG A 157 -11.40 21.12 10.56
CA ARG A 157 -11.66 22.40 9.88
C ARG A 157 -11.14 23.61 10.65
N GLU A 158 -11.31 23.64 11.97
CA GLU A 158 -11.09 24.85 12.76
C GLU A 158 -9.75 24.92 13.46
N LEU A 159 -9.08 23.77 13.65
CA LEU A 159 -7.77 23.71 14.28
C LEU A 159 -6.72 23.18 13.32
N LEU A 160 -6.92 21.98 12.78
CA LEU A 160 -5.88 21.30 11.99
C LEU A 160 -5.55 22.04 10.70
N VAL A 161 -6.56 22.44 9.90
CA VAL A 161 -6.33 23.15 8.64
C VAL A 161 -5.58 24.47 8.86
N PRO A 162 -6.03 25.39 9.77
CA PRO A 162 -5.29 26.61 10.07
C PRO A 162 -3.89 26.35 10.66
N LEU A 163 -3.72 25.29 11.45
CA LEU A 163 -2.42 24.89 11.96
C LEU A 163 -1.49 24.49 10.81
N SER A 164 -1.91 23.60 9.92
CA SER A 164 -1.12 23.16 8.76
C SER A 164 -0.70 24.33 7.86
N GLU A 165 -1.62 25.25 7.55
CA GLU A 165 -1.31 26.45 6.77
C GLU A 165 -0.20 27.29 7.40
N LYS A 166 -0.28 27.52 8.73
CA LYS A 166 0.75 28.27 9.46
C LYS A 166 2.05 27.52 9.64
N LEU A 167 2.02 26.18 9.73
CA LEU A 167 3.24 25.37 9.80
C LEU A 167 3.98 25.36 8.46
N ASN A 168 3.26 25.46 7.34
CA ASN A 168 3.85 25.46 6.00
C ASN A 168 4.58 26.78 5.66
N SER A 169 4.35 27.86 6.40
CA SER A 169 5.13 29.10 6.23
C SER A 169 6.56 29.01 6.80
N TYR A 170 6.90 27.92 7.47
CA TYR A 170 8.23 27.67 8.04
C TYR A 170 8.88 26.46 7.39
N SER A 171 10.21 26.50 7.26
CA SER A 171 11.01 25.38 6.73
C SER A 171 10.86 24.10 7.57
N ALA A 172 10.93 22.94 6.90
CA ALA A 172 10.64 21.63 7.48
C ALA A 172 11.58 21.24 8.64
N ASP A 173 12.78 21.80 8.66
CA ASP A 173 13.89 21.55 9.59
C ASP A 173 13.85 22.39 10.88
N MET A 174 12.88 23.30 11.04
CA MET A 174 12.73 24.12 12.25
C MET A 174 11.76 23.51 13.26
N ALA A 175 12.15 23.49 14.53
CA ALA A 175 11.24 23.20 15.64
C ALA A 175 10.31 24.41 15.88
N LEU A 176 9.02 24.16 16.07
CA LEU A 176 8.02 25.21 16.20
C LEU A 176 7.24 25.07 17.51
N ALA A 177 6.77 26.18 18.05
CA ALA A 177 5.78 26.22 19.12
C ALA A 177 4.48 26.74 18.52
N ALA A 178 3.41 25.95 18.65
CA ALA A 178 2.08 26.29 18.20
C ALA A 178 1.17 26.51 19.43
N GLY A 179 0.69 27.73 19.59
CA GLY A 179 -0.31 28.09 20.58
C GLY A 179 -1.70 28.15 19.96
N VAL A 180 -2.70 27.63 20.66
CA VAL A 180 -4.11 27.75 20.27
C VAL A 180 -4.85 28.60 21.30
N SER A 181 -5.47 29.68 20.84
CA SER A 181 -6.25 30.59 21.68
C SER A 181 -7.64 30.83 21.08
N LEU A 182 -8.55 31.36 21.91
CA LEU A 182 -9.87 31.81 21.50
C LEU A 182 -9.89 33.33 21.37
N THR A 183 -10.41 33.85 20.26
CA THR A 183 -10.64 35.28 20.08
C THR A 183 -11.90 35.73 20.84
N LYS A 184 -12.08 37.05 20.97
CA LYS A 184 -13.29 37.64 21.58
C LYS A 184 -14.60 37.25 20.87
N GLU A 185 -14.52 36.81 19.61
CA GLU A 185 -15.65 36.34 18.80
C GLU A 185 -15.84 34.81 18.86
N ALA A 186 -15.19 34.12 19.80
CA ALA A 186 -15.22 32.67 19.93
C ALA A 186 -14.78 31.92 18.65
N LYS A 187 -13.75 32.45 17.96
CA LYS A 187 -13.06 31.75 16.88
C LYS A 187 -11.71 31.25 17.36
N LEU A 188 -11.30 30.07 16.89
CA LEU A 188 -9.97 29.54 17.17
C LEU A 188 -8.92 30.31 16.39
N GLN A 189 -7.87 30.73 17.08
CA GLN A 189 -6.70 31.34 16.49
C GLN A 189 -5.48 30.50 16.84
N VAL A 190 -4.75 30.10 15.80
CA VAL A 190 -3.48 29.39 15.95
C VAL A 190 -2.35 30.40 15.81
N SER A 191 -1.36 30.39 16.69
CA SER A 191 -0.12 31.14 16.55
C SER A 191 1.04 30.16 16.46
N VAL A 192 1.91 30.30 15.46
CA VAL A 192 3.10 29.45 15.30
C VAL A 192 4.32 30.36 15.39
N GLN A 193 5.32 29.95 16.16
CA GLN A 193 6.60 30.64 16.27
C GLN A 193 7.75 29.63 16.25
N PRO A 194 8.94 29.98 15.70
CA PRO A 194 10.13 29.16 15.82
C PRO A 194 10.55 29.01 17.29
N ARG A 195 10.90 27.80 17.70
CA ARG A 195 11.53 27.59 19.01
C ARG A 195 12.96 28.06 18.93
N VAL A 196 13.36 28.90 19.87
CA VAL A 196 14.72 29.42 19.97
C VAL A 196 15.40 28.92 21.25
N ASP A 197 16.72 28.74 21.19
CA ASP A 197 17.55 28.42 22.35
C ASP A 197 17.70 29.64 23.30
N LYS A 198 18.43 29.46 24.41
CA LYS A 198 18.71 30.54 25.38
C LYS A 198 19.49 31.71 24.79
N HIS A 199 20.04 31.57 23.59
CA HIS A 199 20.80 32.58 22.86
C HIS A 199 20.03 33.12 21.64
N GLY A 200 18.75 32.78 21.48
CA GLY A 200 17.88 33.28 20.41
C GLY A 200 18.06 32.57 19.06
N ARG A 201 18.77 31.44 19.00
CA ARG A 201 18.99 30.69 17.74
C ARG A 201 17.89 29.64 17.54
N PRO A 202 17.37 29.45 16.31
CA PRO A 202 16.32 28.47 16.05
C PRO A 202 16.80 27.04 16.35
N ILE A 203 15.99 26.30 17.09
CA ILE A 203 16.23 24.91 17.44
C ILE A 203 15.86 24.04 16.23
N PRO A 204 16.73 23.12 15.78
CA PRO A 204 16.39 22.16 14.74
C PRO A 204 15.22 21.26 15.16
N ALA A 205 14.36 20.89 14.20
CA ALA A 205 13.18 20.04 14.38
C ALA A 205 13.49 18.68 15.05
N LEU A 206 14.74 18.22 15.05
CA LEU A 206 15.12 16.92 15.62
C LEU A 206 15.26 16.87 17.16
N ALA A 207 15.07 17.99 17.88
CA ALA A 207 15.20 18.02 19.35
C ALA A 207 13.87 17.75 20.09
N THR A 208 13.29 16.55 19.96
CA THR A 208 11.97 16.22 20.52
C THR A 208 11.95 16.11 22.06
N ASN A 209 10.93 16.71 22.68
CA ASN A 209 10.50 16.43 24.05
C ASN A 209 9.60 15.17 24.09
N ASN A 210 10.01 14.05 23.49
CA ASN A 210 9.23 12.81 23.60
C ASN A 210 9.15 12.37 25.07
N SER A 211 7.99 11.91 25.52
CA SER A 211 7.89 11.30 26.84
C SER A 211 8.76 10.03 26.86
N LEU A 212 9.35 9.71 28.00
CA LEU A 212 10.22 8.53 28.09
C LEU A 212 9.45 7.24 27.76
N SER A 213 8.16 7.20 28.09
CA SER A 213 7.25 6.11 27.72
C SER A 213 7.01 5.98 26.21
N GLU A 214 6.99 7.08 25.46
CA GLU A 214 6.85 7.03 23.99
C GLU A 214 8.14 6.53 23.35
N LEU A 215 9.29 7.03 23.81
CA LEU A 215 10.60 6.55 23.34
C LEU A 215 10.78 5.05 23.57
N ILE A 216 10.34 4.54 24.72
CA ILE A 216 10.38 3.09 25.00
C ILE A 216 9.47 2.33 24.04
N LYS A 217 8.22 2.77 23.84
CA LYS A 217 7.30 2.08 22.92
C LYS A 217 7.81 2.04 21.48
N GLU A 218 8.36 3.15 20.99
CA GLU A 218 8.97 3.23 19.68
C GLU A 218 10.21 2.33 19.58
N SER A 219 11.08 2.35 20.60
CA SER A 219 12.27 1.51 20.66
C SER A 219 11.91 0.02 20.69
N SER A 220 10.96 -0.39 21.53
CA SER A 220 10.48 -1.77 21.60
C SER A 220 9.88 -2.24 20.27
N SER A 221 9.18 -1.35 19.56
CA SER A 221 8.64 -1.68 18.24
C SER A 221 9.76 -1.93 17.22
N ILE A 222 10.82 -1.12 17.24
CA ILE A 222 12.00 -1.31 16.38
C ILE A 222 12.74 -2.60 16.77
N SER A 223 13.03 -2.82 18.06
CA SER A 223 13.69 -4.04 18.55
C SER A 223 12.91 -5.31 18.18
N TYR A 224 11.58 -5.28 18.30
CA TYR A 224 10.75 -6.41 17.90
C TYR A 224 10.88 -6.71 16.39
N ASN A 225 10.85 -5.67 15.56
CA ASN A 225 10.98 -5.82 14.11
C ASN A 225 12.37 -6.31 13.69
N THR A 226 13.43 -5.78 14.29
CA THR A 226 14.82 -6.19 14.01
C THR A 226 15.08 -7.62 14.48
N TYR A 227 14.57 -7.99 15.66
CA TYR A 227 14.61 -9.36 16.16
C TYR A 227 13.85 -10.34 15.25
N SER A 228 12.65 -9.94 14.80
CA SER A 228 11.84 -10.75 13.88
C SER A 228 12.55 -10.96 12.54
N LEU A 229 13.26 -9.95 12.04
CA LEU A 229 14.10 -10.10 10.85
C LEU A 229 15.27 -11.04 11.10
N GLU A 230 15.97 -10.91 12.24
CA GLU A 230 17.11 -11.76 12.58
C GLU A 230 16.73 -13.25 12.64
N HIS A 231 15.51 -13.54 13.07
CA HIS A 231 14.98 -14.90 13.21
C HIS A 231 14.05 -15.30 12.05
N SER A 232 14.01 -14.51 10.98
CA SER A 232 13.23 -14.83 9.79
C SER A 232 13.81 -16.03 9.04
N THR A 233 12.94 -16.75 8.33
CA THR A 233 13.34 -17.83 7.41
C THR A 233 14.33 -17.34 6.35
N GLU A 234 14.14 -16.12 5.87
CA GLU A 234 14.96 -15.45 4.87
C GLU A 234 16.39 -15.26 5.34
N LEU A 235 16.59 -14.80 6.58
CA LEU A 235 17.94 -14.58 7.10
C LEU A 235 18.65 -15.90 7.39
N MET A 236 17.91 -16.92 7.81
CA MET A 236 18.43 -18.29 7.95
C MET A 236 18.92 -18.85 6.59
N ASP A 237 18.16 -18.63 5.52
CA ASP A 237 18.56 -19.02 4.16
C ASP A 237 19.80 -18.26 3.67
N ILE A 238 19.88 -16.95 3.95
CA ILE A 238 21.07 -16.13 3.67
C ILE A 238 22.29 -16.71 4.39
N GLN A 239 22.17 -17.03 5.69
CA GLN A 239 23.26 -17.62 6.46
C GLN A 239 23.71 -18.97 5.87
N ASN A 240 22.77 -19.82 5.49
CA ASN A 240 23.05 -21.11 4.85
C ASN A 240 23.79 -20.94 3.52
N GLU A 241 23.39 -19.98 2.69
CA GLU A 241 24.04 -19.71 1.41
C GLU A 241 25.44 -19.09 1.61
N ILE A 242 25.63 -18.19 2.58
CA ILE A 242 26.96 -17.68 2.95
C ILE A 242 27.89 -18.84 3.32
N PHE A 243 27.42 -19.80 4.12
CA PHE A 243 28.21 -20.97 4.50
C PHE A 243 28.58 -21.84 3.29
N ARG A 244 27.62 -22.13 2.39
CA ARG A 244 27.86 -22.90 1.16
C ARG A 244 28.86 -22.21 0.23
N LEU A 245 28.68 -20.92 0.00
CA LEU A 245 29.54 -20.12 -0.88
C LEU A 245 30.94 -19.93 -0.28
N THR A 246 31.07 -19.81 1.04
CA THR A 246 32.38 -19.74 1.69
C THR A 246 33.16 -21.05 1.51
N LYS A 247 32.50 -22.21 1.67
CA LYS A 247 33.11 -23.51 1.35
C LYS A 247 33.48 -23.66 -0.13
N LEU A 248 32.65 -23.12 -1.03
CA LEU A 248 32.94 -23.11 -2.47
C LEU A 248 34.16 -22.22 -2.78
N GLU A 249 34.26 -21.06 -2.14
CA GLU A 249 35.39 -20.13 -2.25
C GLU A 249 36.70 -20.82 -1.83
N GLU A 250 36.69 -21.52 -0.70
CA GLU A 250 37.84 -22.30 -0.21
C GLU A 250 38.24 -23.39 -1.21
N LYS A 251 37.29 -24.17 -1.71
CA LYS A 251 37.56 -25.21 -2.72
C LYS A 251 38.18 -24.62 -3.99
N LEU A 252 37.64 -23.51 -4.49
CA LEU A 252 38.12 -22.86 -5.72
C LEU A 252 39.46 -22.15 -5.56
N LYS A 253 39.90 -21.83 -4.33
CA LYS A 253 41.26 -21.35 -4.05
C LYS A 253 42.32 -22.41 -4.33
N HIS A 254 42.00 -23.69 -4.11
CA HIS A 254 42.92 -24.82 -4.33
C HIS A 254 42.92 -25.37 -5.76
N ILE A 255 41.99 -24.94 -6.63
CA ILE A 255 41.92 -25.35 -8.03
C ILE A 255 42.75 -24.40 -8.91
N LEU A 256 43.85 -24.89 -9.47
CA LEU A 256 44.79 -24.16 -10.33
C LEU A 256 44.40 -24.16 -11.83
N GLY A 257 43.19 -24.62 -12.17
CA GLY A 257 42.72 -24.79 -13.55
C GLY A 257 41.42 -24.04 -13.90
N TRP A 258 40.68 -24.55 -14.89
CA TRP A 258 39.41 -23.97 -15.34
C TRP A 258 38.37 -23.96 -14.21
N LYS A 259 37.77 -22.78 -13.97
CA LYS A 259 36.70 -22.58 -12.99
C LYS A 259 35.38 -22.44 -13.73
N ASN A 260 34.36 -23.17 -13.27
CA ASN A 260 33.03 -23.10 -13.86
C ASN A 260 32.47 -21.66 -13.77
N PRO A 261 32.05 -21.05 -14.89
CA PRO A 261 31.47 -19.70 -14.90
C PRO A 261 30.25 -19.53 -13.99
N GLN A 262 29.45 -20.60 -13.81
CA GLN A 262 28.29 -20.57 -12.92
C GLN A 262 28.70 -20.46 -11.45
N ASP A 263 29.76 -21.15 -11.03
CA ASP A 263 30.28 -21.09 -9.66
C ASP A 263 30.89 -19.72 -9.36
N LEU A 264 31.56 -19.11 -10.34
CA LEU A 264 32.08 -17.74 -10.24
C LEU A 264 30.94 -16.71 -10.10
N ALA A 265 29.86 -16.85 -10.88
CA ALA A 265 28.69 -15.99 -10.78
C ALA A 265 27.99 -16.12 -9.41
N ARG A 266 27.92 -17.33 -8.86
CA ARG A 266 27.39 -17.56 -7.50
C ARG A 266 28.29 -16.94 -6.42
N LEU A 267 29.61 -17.09 -6.54
CA LEU A 267 30.57 -16.46 -5.61
C LEU A 267 30.54 -14.94 -5.64
N ALA A 268 30.23 -14.32 -6.79
CA ALA A 268 30.11 -12.87 -6.89
C ALA A 268 29.03 -12.28 -5.96
N ARG A 269 28.04 -13.09 -5.53
CA ARG A 269 26.99 -12.67 -4.58
C ARG A 269 27.45 -12.67 -3.12
N LEU A 270 28.53 -13.38 -2.79
CA LEU A 270 28.98 -13.60 -1.41
C LEU A 270 29.23 -12.31 -0.61
N PRO A 271 29.89 -11.26 -1.15
CA PRO A 271 30.10 -10.02 -0.42
C PRO A 271 28.78 -9.31 -0.05
N GLY A 272 27.81 -9.30 -0.97
CA GLY A 272 26.49 -8.70 -0.74
C GLY A 272 25.70 -9.43 0.34
N LEU A 273 25.71 -10.77 0.31
CA LEU A 273 25.06 -11.59 1.33
C LEU A 273 25.68 -11.37 2.72
N ARG A 274 27.03 -11.36 2.81
CA ARG A 274 27.74 -11.08 4.06
C ARG A 274 27.41 -9.69 4.61
N LYS A 275 27.38 -8.67 3.73
CA LYS A 275 27.03 -7.31 4.13
C LYS A 275 25.62 -7.25 4.73
N VAL A 276 24.61 -7.76 4.02
CA VAL A 276 23.22 -7.75 4.51
C VAL A 276 23.10 -8.49 5.85
N PHE A 277 23.74 -9.66 5.96
CA PHE A 277 23.73 -10.44 7.19
C PHE A 277 24.37 -9.68 8.39
N GLU A 278 25.51 -9.03 8.17
CA GLU A 278 26.19 -8.25 9.20
C GLU A 278 25.43 -6.98 9.57
N ASP A 279 24.83 -6.30 8.59
CA ASP A 279 23.99 -5.12 8.79
C ASP A 279 22.76 -5.48 9.64
N CYS A 280 22.10 -6.62 9.36
CA CYS A 280 21.00 -7.14 10.18
C CYS A 280 21.42 -7.36 11.64
N LYS A 281 22.54 -8.05 11.87
CA LYS A 281 23.04 -8.32 13.24
C LYS A 281 23.42 -7.05 13.98
N THR A 282 24.11 -6.14 13.29
CA THR A 282 24.53 -4.86 13.83
C THR A 282 23.32 -4.03 14.24
N LEU A 283 22.31 -3.95 13.37
CA LEU A 283 21.08 -3.23 13.62
C LEU A 283 20.32 -3.80 14.83
N CYS A 284 20.18 -5.12 14.90
CA CYS A 284 19.53 -5.79 16.03
C CYS A 284 20.23 -5.44 17.35
N LYS A 285 21.57 -5.55 17.38
CA LYS A 285 22.37 -5.19 18.56
C LYS A 285 22.21 -3.72 18.96
N LYS A 286 22.24 -2.79 18.00
CA LYS A 286 22.04 -1.35 18.28
C LYS A 286 20.64 -1.08 18.85
N ALA A 287 19.60 -1.70 18.29
CA ALA A 287 18.22 -1.54 18.75
C ALA A 287 18.04 -2.03 20.20
N PHE A 288 18.52 -3.24 20.52
CA PHE A 288 18.48 -3.76 21.90
C PHE A 288 19.28 -2.90 22.87
N THR A 289 20.47 -2.42 22.46
CA THR A 289 21.28 -1.53 23.31
C THR A 289 20.54 -0.23 23.63
N LEU A 290 19.83 0.34 22.64
CA LEU A 290 19.04 1.55 22.86
C LEU A 290 17.84 1.30 23.78
N GLU A 291 17.13 0.19 23.59
CA GLU A 291 16.00 -0.21 24.42
C GLU A 291 16.40 -0.47 25.87
N ASP A 292 17.51 -1.15 26.09
CA ASP A 292 18.08 -1.38 27.43
C ASP A 292 18.42 -0.05 28.11
N ASN A 293 19.06 0.88 27.39
CA ASN A 293 19.39 2.20 27.90
C ASN A 293 18.16 3.01 28.29
N LEU A 294 17.12 2.98 27.44
CA LEU A 294 15.84 3.62 27.69
C LEU A 294 15.11 3.00 28.90
N SER A 295 15.15 1.68 29.02
CA SER A 295 14.57 0.94 30.14
C SER A 295 15.28 1.27 31.45
N LEU A 296 16.62 1.29 31.46
CA LEU A 296 17.40 1.69 32.63
C LEU A 296 17.10 3.14 33.04
N ALA A 297 16.97 4.05 32.07
CA ALA A 297 16.58 5.43 32.33
C ALA A 297 15.16 5.53 32.92
N PHE A 298 14.24 4.69 32.47
CA PHE A 298 12.87 4.64 32.99
C PHE A 298 12.80 4.26 34.46
N TYR A 299 13.64 3.31 34.88
CA TYR A 299 13.78 2.92 36.29
C TYR A 299 14.69 3.86 37.11
N GLY A 300 15.13 4.99 36.55
CA GLY A 300 15.99 5.96 37.22
C GLY A 300 17.43 5.48 37.47
N LYS A 301 17.89 4.45 36.74
CA LYS A 301 19.22 3.85 36.90
C LYS A 301 20.29 4.43 35.96
N LYS A 302 19.89 5.31 35.04
CA LYS A 302 20.79 5.93 34.04
C LYS A 302 20.27 7.31 33.64
N ASP A 303 21.16 8.29 33.53
CA ASP A 303 20.81 9.60 32.96
C ASP A 303 20.65 9.49 31.44
N LEU A 304 19.60 10.12 30.91
CA LEU A 304 19.25 10.04 29.49
C LEU A 304 19.18 11.44 28.87
N ASN A 305 19.95 11.63 27.79
CA ASN A 305 19.76 12.78 26.91
C ASN A 305 18.67 12.47 25.89
N LYS A 306 17.43 12.90 26.20
CA LYS A 306 16.25 12.63 25.36
C LYS A 306 16.42 13.04 23.90
N ASN A 307 17.05 14.19 23.63
CA ASN A 307 17.25 14.67 22.26
C ASN A 307 18.18 13.75 21.47
N LEU A 308 19.30 13.33 22.08
CA LEU A 308 20.24 12.41 21.45
C LEU A 308 19.57 11.05 21.20
N THR A 309 18.81 10.55 22.18
CA THR A 309 18.09 9.28 22.06
C THR A 309 17.03 9.29 20.96
N THR A 310 16.31 10.40 20.76
CA THR A 310 15.38 10.49 19.62
C THR A 310 16.12 10.47 18.28
N VAL A 311 17.25 11.17 18.17
CA VAL A 311 18.07 11.15 16.95
C VAL A 311 18.58 9.73 16.67
N GLU A 312 19.04 9.01 17.69
CA GLU A 312 19.46 7.60 17.59
C GLU A 312 18.30 6.69 17.15
N LEU A 313 17.10 6.87 17.72
CA LEU A 313 15.92 6.08 17.37
C LEU A 313 15.47 6.32 15.92
N TYR A 314 15.49 7.57 15.46
CA TYR A 314 15.19 7.91 14.07
C TYR A 314 16.22 7.30 13.11
N ALA A 315 17.51 7.41 13.44
CA ALA A 315 18.58 6.79 12.66
C ALA A 315 18.39 5.27 12.58
N LEU A 316 18.06 4.60 13.69
CA LEU A 316 17.76 3.16 13.71
C LEU A 316 16.53 2.81 12.88
N SER A 317 15.48 3.61 12.93
CA SER A 317 14.30 3.39 12.08
C SER A 317 14.64 3.46 10.59
N LYS A 318 15.54 4.38 10.20
CA LYS A 318 16.00 4.50 8.81
C LYS A 318 16.90 3.33 8.41
N GLU A 319 17.88 2.98 9.25
CA GLU A 319 18.75 1.81 9.04
C GLU A 319 17.90 0.53 8.92
N TRP A 320 16.86 0.38 9.74
CA TRP A 320 15.90 -0.73 9.64
C TRP A 320 15.21 -0.81 8.27
N GLN A 321 14.72 0.31 7.75
CA GLN A 321 14.12 0.33 6.43
C GLN A 321 15.12 -0.08 5.35
N GLU A 322 16.35 0.46 5.40
CA GLU A 322 17.40 0.15 4.43
C GLU A 322 17.81 -1.33 4.47
N VAL A 323 17.96 -1.92 5.66
CA VAL A 323 18.30 -3.34 5.86
C VAL A 323 17.16 -4.25 5.40
N LEU A 324 15.92 -3.91 5.72
CA LEU A 324 14.75 -4.66 5.27
C LEU A 324 14.66 -4.67 3.73
N LEU A 325 14.83 -3.52 3.10
CA LEU A 325 14.80 -3.41 1.64
C LEU A 325 15.99 -4.12 0.99
N SER A 326 17.18 -4.04 1.58
CA SER A 326 18.35 -4.76 1.11
C SER A 326 18.16 -6.27 1.20
N THR A 327 17.52 -6.75 2.27
CA THR A 327 17.16 -8.17 2.43
C THR A 327 16.13 -8.59 1.39
N TYR A 328 15.09 -7.77 1.19
CA TYR A 328 14.06 -8.03 0.19
C TYR A 328 14.64 -8.05 -1.23
N ALA A 329 15.62 -7.18 -1.51
CA ALA A 329 16.26 -7.07 -2.81
C ALA A 329 17.00 -8.35 -3.24
N LEU A 330 17.46 -9.16 -2.28
CA LEU A 330 18.16 -10.42 -2.58
C LEU A 330 17.27 -11.49 -3.23
N LYS A 331 15.93 -11.34 -3.15
CA LYS A 331 14.97 -12.23 -3.81
C LYS A 331 14.93 -12.02 -5.33
N PHE A 332 15.48 -10.91 -5.84
CA PHE A 332 15.43 -10.53 -7.25
C PHE A 332 16.78 -10.72 -7.93
N SER A 333 16.74 -11.13 -9.20
CA SER A 333 17.94 -11.33 -10.02
C SER A 333 18.58 -10.02 -10.42
N ASN A 334 17.76 -8.99 -10.70
CA ASN A 334 18.22 -7.66 -11.09
C ASN A 334 17.45 -6.54 -10.35
N PRO A 335 17.72 -6.33 -9.04
CA PRO A 335 16.93 -5.40 -8.23
C PRO A 335 17.09 -3.92 -8.63
N ASN A 336 18.15 -3.58 -9.36
CA ASN A 336 18.49 -2.20 -9.75
C ASN A 336 18.03 -1.83 -11.16
N TYR A 337 17.28 -2.72 -11.81
CA TYR A 337 16.81 -2.48 -13.17
C TYR A 337 15.35 -2.86 -13.34
N VAL A 338 14.57 -1.97 -13.91
CA VAL A 338 13.17 -2.25 -14.25
C VAL A 338 12.84 -1.80 -15.65
N THR A 339 12.11 -2.66 -16.35
CA THR A 339 11.36 -2.31 -17.54
C THR A 339 9.91 -2.07 -17.15
N LEU A 340 9.42 -0.85 -17.36
CA LEU A 340 8.01 -0.51 -17.21
C LEU A 340 7.37 -0.38 -18.59
N ALA A 341 6.36 -1.19 -18.86
CA ALA A 341 5.60 -1.15 -20.09
C ALA A 341 4.18 -0.63 -19.81
N PHE A 342 3.80 0.41 -20.54
CA PHE A 342 2.51 1.07 -20.40
C PHE A 342 1.61 0.68 -21.57
N TYR A 343 0.34 0.40 -21.29
CA TYR A 343 -0.66 0.02 -22.28
C TYR A 343 -1.97 0.78 -22.03
N SER A 344 -2.50 1.45 -23.04
CA SER A 344 -3.78 2.17 -22.91
C SER A 344 -4.45 2.29 -24.28
N GLU A 345 -5.78 2.24 -24.29
CA GLU A 345 -6.61 2.56 -25.47
C GLU A 345 -6.68 4.07 -25.71
N ASN A 346 -6.50 4.88 -24.65
CA ASN A 346 -6.43 6.34 -24.75
C ASN A 346 -4.96 6.81 -24.81
N PRO A 347 -4.52 7.43 -25.92
CA PRO A 347 -3.16 7.97 -26.05
C PRO A 347 -2.83 9.00 -24.96
N LYS A 348 -3.76 9.89 -24.63
CA LYS A 348 -3.53 10.95 -23.63
C LYS A 348 -3.16 10.35 -22.28
N ARG A 349 -3.90 9.34 -21.81
CA ARG A 349 -3.62 8.64 -20.54
C ARG A 349 -2.34 7.83 -20.56
N LEU A 350 -1.99 7.25 -21.71
CA LEU A 350 -0.70 6.59 -21.88
C LEU A 350 0.44 7.58 -21.64
N PHE A 351 0.40 8.72 -22.34
CA PHE A 351 1.45 9.74 -22.29
C PHE A 351 1.53 10.41 -20.91
N GLU A 352 0.39 10.75 -20.29
CA GLU A 352 0.36 11.31 -18.93
C GLU A 352 0.99 10.36 -17.90
N MET A 353 0.64 9.07 -17.95
CA MET A 353 1.20 8.07 -17.03
C MET A 353 2.69 7.85 -17.26
N ALA A 354 3.09 7.60 -18.51
CA ALA A 354 4.48 7.36 -18.85
C ALA A 354 5.37 8.57 -18.51
N ASN A 355 4.88 9.80 -18.74
CA ASN A 355 5.59 11.02 -18.36
C ASN A 355 5.75 11.15 -16.84
N MET A 356 4.73 10.79 -16.05
CA MET A 356 4.83 10.83 -14.59
C MET A 356 5.95 9.91 -14.07
N TYR A 357 6.01 8.66 -14.54
CA TYR A 357 7.08 7.74 -14.15
C TYR A 357 8.45 8.17 -14.67
N PHE A 358 8.51 8.76 -15.87
CA PHE A 358 9.73 9.36 -16.40
C PHE A 358 10.24 10.50 -15.50
N LEU A 359 9.36 11.38 -15.03
CA LEU A 359 9.71 12.47 -14.11
C LEU A 359 10.14 11.95 -12.73
N LEU A 360 9.46 10.95 -12.18
CA LEU A 360 9.86 10.30 -10.92
C LEU A 360 11.26 9.71 -11.02
N ALA A 361 11.52 8.92 -12.07
CA ALA A 361 12.83 8.31 -12.29
C ALA A 361 13.92 9.38 -12.52
N SER A 362 13.57 10.48 -13.20
CA SER A 362 14.50 11.59 -13.42
C SER A 362 14.88 12.31 -12.12
N LYS A 363 13.97 12.41 -11.14
CA LYS A 363 14.27 12.95 -9.79
C LYS A 363 15.26 12.08 -9.01
N GLN A 364 15.34 10.78 -9.33
CA GLN A 364 16.24 9.82 -8.70
C GLN A 364 17.60 9.71 -9.42
N GLU A 365 17.91 10.62 -10.35
CA GLU A 365 19.12 10.60 -11.18
C GLU A 365 19.32 9.27 -11.96
N ALA A 366 18.23 8.56 -12.23
CA ALA A 366 18.27 7.26 -12.91
C ALA A 366 18.68 7.40 -14.38
N LYS A 367 19.37 6.39 -14.90
CA LYS A 367 19.55 6.27 -16.36
C LYS A 367 18.27 5.70 -16.96
N ILE A 368 17.64 6.46 -17.85
CA ILE A 368 16.34 6.11 -18.44
C ILE A 368 16.45 5.97 -19.94
N GLU A 369 15.97 4.85 -20.47
CA GLU A 369 15.81 4.60 -21.90
C GLU A 369 14.33 4.49 -22.25
N VAL A 370 13.88 5.21 -23.29
CA VAL A 370 12.47 5.22 -23.70
C VAL A 370 12.31 4.59 -25.07
N PHE A 371 11.48 3.57 -25.16
CA PHE A 371 11.18 2.87 -26.40
C PHE A 371 9.71 2.99 -26.77
N LYS A 372 9.46 3.22 -28.07
CA LYS A 372 8.15 3.04 -28.70
C LYS A 372 8.09 1.64 -29.32
N LEU A 373 7.08 0.86 -28.95
CA LEU A 373 6.80 -0.45 -29.52
C LEU A 373 5.73 -0.34 -30.61
N THR A 374 6.00 -0.93 -31.77
CA THR A 374 5.06 -1.03 -32.91
C THR A 374 5.11 -2.44 -33.51
N VAL A 375 4.05 -2.92 -34.16
CA VAL A 375 4.16 -4.19 -34.91
C VAL A 375 4.75 -3.97 -36.28
N ASP A 376 5.66 -4.87 -36.64
CA ASP A 376 6.20 -4.96 -37.97
C ASP A 376 5.16 -5.60 -38.92
N LYS A 377 4.52 -4.77 -39.76
CA LYS A 377 3.57 -5.22 -40.78
C LYS A 377 4.25 -5.87 -41.99
N GLU A 378 5.55 -5.66 -42.21
CA GLU A 378 6.27 -6.18 -43.37
C GLU A 378 6.71 -7.63 -43.16
N ALA A 379 7.12 -7.98 -41.94
CA ALA A 379 7.43 -9.35 -41.53
C ALA A 379 6.24 -10.32 -41.63
N GLN A 380 4.99 -9.82 -41.70
CA GLN A 380 3.78 -10.63 -41.86
C GLN A 380 3.46 -10.97 -43.33
N LYS A 381 4.12 -10.34 -44.31
CA LYS A 381 3.91 -10.59 -45.75
C LYS A 381 4.88 -11.62 -46.33
N THR A 382 6.07 -11.77 -45.77
CA THR A 382 7.12 -12.68 -46.26
C THR A 382 6.83 -14.16 -46.02
N ASP A 383 5.91 -14.49 -45.11
CA ASP A 383 5.53 -15.87 -44.77
C ASP A 383 4.45 -16.48 -45.71
N LYS A 384 4.17 -15.82 -46.83
CA LYS A 384 3.19 -16.25 -47.84
C LYS A 384 3.80 -16.40 -49.23
N THR A 385 4.90 -17.13 -49.38
CA THR A 385 5.36 -17.58 -50.72
C THR A 385 4.65 -18.87 -51.15
N PRO A 386 4.42 -19.10 -52.47
CA PRO A 386 3.53 -20.16 -52.97
C PRO A 386 4.10 -21.59 -52.87
N ASP A 387 5.37 -21.76 -52.52
CA ASP A 387 6.04 -23.06 -52.58
C ASP A 387 5.65 -24.03 -51.45
N SER A 388 5.10 -23.53 -50.33
CA SER A 388 4.57 -24.39 -49.26
C SER A 388 3.24 -25.07 -49.62
N LYS A 389 2.50 -24.57 -50.62
CA LYS A 389 1.23 -25.19 -51.08
C LYS A 389 1.42 -26.34 -52.07
N LYS A 390 2.56 -26.41 -52.78
CA LYS A 390 2.84 -27.52 -53.72
C LYS A 390 3.36 -28.78 -53.00
N ALA A 391 4.06 -28.63 -51.87
CA ALA A 391 4.48 -29.77 -51.05
C ALA A 391 3.29 -30.48 -50.37
N LEU A 392 2.25 -29.72 -49.96
CA LEU A 392 1.11 -30.26 -49.22
C LEU A 392 0.09 -31.05 -50.07
N LYS A 393 0.05 -30.83 -51.40
CA LYS A 393 -0.85 -31.56 -52.31
C LYS A 393 -0.30 -32.90 -52.81
N LYS A 394 1.00 -33.17 -52.63
CA LYS A 394 1.62 -34.43 -53.06
C LYS A 394 1.53 -35.52 -52.00
N GLN A 395 1.43 -35.17 -50.71
CA GLN A 395 1.32 -36.14 -49.61
C GLN A 395 -0.13 -36.58 -49.29
N THR A 396 -1.16 -35.90 -49.80
CA THR A 396 -2.57 -36.24 -49.53
C THR A 396 -3.14 -37.31 -50.47
N LYS A 397 -2.39 -37.80 -51.47
CA LYS A 397 -2.85 -38.85 -52.40
C LYS A 397 -2.30 -40.26 -52.13
N GLU A 398 -1.42 -40.44 -51.14
CA GLU A 398 -0.79 -41.76 -50.87
C GLU A 398 -1.25 -42.45 -49.58
N LYS A 399 -2.20 -41.90 -48.81
CA LYS A 399 -2.66 -42.51 -47.53
C LYS A 399 -4.14 -42.91 -47.50
N GLN A 400 -4.72 -43.29 -48.65
CA GLN A 400 -6.01 -43.99 -48.71
C GLN A 400 -5.83 -45.38 -49.33
N SER A 401 -5.12 -46.28 -48.64
CA SER A 401 -5.35 -47.73 -48.76
C SER A 401 -4.71 -48.46 -47.57
N SER A 402 -5.45 -49.42 -46.99
CA SER A 402 -5.13 -50.28 -45.82
C SER A 402 -5.12 -49.57 -44.45
N GLY A 403 -5.76 -50.03 -43.37
CA GLY A 403 -6.55 -51.23 -43.09
C GLY A 403 -6.38 -51.61 -41.60
N LYS A 404 -7.44 -51.41 -40.79
CA LYS A 404 -7.88 -52.13 -39.56
C LYS A 404 -6.85 -52.64 -38.50
N ASN A 405 -7.00 -52.20 -37.23
CA ASN A 405 -7.57 -52.96 -36.07
C ASN A 405 -7.32 -52.25 -34.71
N GLN A 406 -8.30 -52.41 -33.78
CA GLN A 406 -8.33 -52.50 -32.29
C GLN A 406 -7.13 -51.98 -31.45
N GLU A 407 -7.21 -51.50 -30.20
CA GLU A 407 -8.18 -51.26 -29.12
C GLU A 407 -7.43 -50.38 -28.08
N ASP A 408 -8.16 -49.68 -27.20
CA ASP A 408 -7.78 -49.12 -25.89
C ASP A 408 -6.50 -48.30 -25.70
N ASP A 409 -6.65 -46.98 -25.55
CA ASP A 409 -6.57 -46.28 -24.24
C ASP A 409 -6.60 -44.76 -24.45
N SER A 410 -7.45 -44.10 -23.67
CA SER A 410 -7.72 -42.68 -23.75
C SER A 410 -6.72 -41.87 -22.92
N GLU A 411 -5.73 -41.24 -23.57
CA GLU A 411 -4.94 -40.15 -22.98
C GLU A 411 -4.69 -39.00 -23.99
N ASN A 412 -4.98 -37.79 -23.50
CA ASN A 412 -4.56 -36.45 -23.95
C ASN A 412 -4.33 -36.20 -25.45
N LYS A 413 -5.35 -35.62 -26.11
CA LYS A 413 -5.13 -34.77 -27.28
C LYS A 413 -4.88 -33.34 -26.84
N ASP A 414 -3.61 -33.00 -26.68
CA ASP A 414 -3.13 -31.63 -26.76
C ASP A 414 -3.51 -31.04 -28.14
N LYS A 415 -4.32 -29.99 -28.13
CA LYS A 415 -4.50 -29.10 -29.27
C LYS A 415 -3.31 -28.14 -29.30
N GLU A 416 -2.29 -28.47 -30.07
CA GLU A 416 -1.29 -27.50 -30.52
C GLU A 416 -1.97 -26.41 -31.36
N GLU A 417 -2.32 -25.29 -30.72
CA GLU A 417 -2.67 -24.05 -31.42
C GLU A 417 -1.40 -23.37 -31.93
N ASN A 418 -1.33 -23.22 -33.26
CA ASN A 418 -0.36 -22.41 -34.00
C ASN A 418 -0.10 -21.03 -33.35
N LYS A 419 1.02 -20.86 -32.64
CA LYS A 419 1.55 -19.55 -32.23
C LYS A 419 2.22 -18.88 -33.43
N ALA A 420 1.49 -18.00 -34.11
CA ALA A 420 2.11 -17.01 -35.01
C ALA A 420 3.00 -16.07 -34.19
N THR A 421 4.31 -16.08 -34.44
CA THR A 421 5.31 -15.20 -33.80
C THR A 421 5.08 -13.75 -34.25
N LEU A 422 4.66 -12.88 -33.32
CA LEU A 422 4.51 -11.45 -33.56
C LEU A 422 5.88 -10.77 -33.56
N THR A 423 6.31 -10.24 -34.70
CA THR A 423 7.54 -9.43 -34.80
C THR A 423 7.25 -7.99 -34.34
N LEU A 424 7.85 -7.60 -33.21
CA LEU A 424 7.75 -6.25 -32.64
C LEU A 424 8.92 -5.38 -33.12
N LYS A 425 8.62 -4.23 -33.72
CA LYS A 425 9.59 -3.18 -34.03
C LYS A 425 9.74 -2.24 -32.83
N ARG A 426 10.97 -2.12 -32.34
CA ARG A 426 11.36 -1.28 -31.20
C ARG A 426 12.08 -0.03 -31.71
N GLN A 427 11.60 1.15 -31.33
CA GLN A 427 12.23 2.42 -31.69
C GLN A 427 12.68 3.15 -30.42
N LEU A 428 13.99 3.36 -30.25
CA LEU A 428 14.55 4.19 -29.19
C LEU A 428 14.19 5.66 -29.42
N ILE A 429 13.86 6.39 -28.36
CA ILE A 429 13.56 7.82 -28.37
C ILE A 429 14.78 8.60 -27.87
N ASP A 430 15.46 9.32 -28.76
CA ASP A 430 16.72 10.02 -28.45
C ASP A 430 16.54 11.22 -27.51
N LYS A 431 15.37 11.86 -27.52
CA LYS A 431 15.06 13.04 -26.67
C LYS A 431 13.76 12.82 -25.87
N PRO A 432 13.78 12.03 -24.78
CA PRO A 432 12.60 11.70 -23.99
C PRO A 432 11.85 12.93 -23.45
N GLN A 433 12.57 13.95 -22.97
CA GLN A 433 11.96 15.18 -22.44
C GLN A 433 11.17 15.95 -23.50
N ALA A 434 11.66 16.00 -24.75
CA ALA A 434 10.94 16.62 -25.86
C ALA A 434 9.76 15.75 -26.30
N PHE A 435 9.94 14.43 -26.31
CA PHE A 435 8.90 13.46 -26.63
C PHE A 435 7.68 13.57 -25.69
N PHE A 436 7.88 13.74 -24.38
CA PHE A 436 6.77 13.90 -23.44
C PHE A 436 6.18 15.33 -23.37
N LYS A 437 6.88 16.35 -23.88
CA LYS A 437 6.39 17.74 -23.92
C LYS A 437 5.46 18.04 -25.11
N SER A 438 5.49 17.22 -26.15
CA SER A 438 4.64 17.36 -27.32
C SER A 438 3.64 16.20 -27.36
N PRO A 439 2.40 16.37 -26.84
CA PRO A 439 1.36 15.39 -27.10
C PRO A 439 1.19 15.30 -28.62
N GLN A 440 1.37 14.11 -29.19
CA GLN A 440 1.24 13.95 -30.64
C GLN A 440 -0.25 14.04 -31.00
N ASP A 441 -0.75 15.25 -31.23
CA ASP A 441 -2.11 15.57 -31.67
C ASP A 441 -2.47 15.02 -33.07
N ALA A 442 -1.62 14.18 -33.69
CA ALA A 442 -1.78 13.75 -35.08
C ALA A 442 -1.36 12.29 -35.37
N ILE A 443 -1.71 11.33 -34.51
CA ILE A 443 -1.68 9.90 -34.91
C ILE A 443 -3.11 9.40 -35.14
N PHE A 444 -3.58 9.53 -36.38
CA PHE A 444 -4.87 9.01 -36.85
C PHE A 444 -4.77 7.67 -37.62
N SER A 445 -3.73 6.84 -37.41
CA SER A 445 -3.70 5.54 -38.10
C SER A 445 -3.05 4.37 -37.38
N ILE A 446 -3.69 3.24 -37.64
CA ILE A 446 -3.65 1.93 -37.01
C ILE A 446 -2.46 1.11 -37.50
N VAL A 447 -1.60 0.68 -36.59
CA VAL A 447 -0.72 -0.48 -36.78
C VAL A 447 -0.53 -1.26 -35.47
N LEU A 448 -1.65 -1.78 -34.97
CA LEU A 448 -1.70 -3.08 -34.30
C LEU A 448 -3.16 -3.51 -34.26
N GLY A 449 -3.45 -4.75 -34.65
CA GLY A 449 -4.69 -5.44 -34.25
C GLY A 449 -4.63 -5.86 -32.77
N ILE A 450 -4.14 -4.95 -31.92
CA ILE A 450 -4.13 -4.99 -30.46
C ILE A 450 -4.45 -3.53 -30.13
N ASP A 451 -5.65 -3.25 -29.64
CA ASP A 451 -6.23 -1.91 -29.53
C ASP A 451 -5.55 -0.95 -28.52
N ALA A 452 -4.29 -1.20 -28.13
CA ALA A 452 -3.56 -0.43 -27.11
C ALA A 452 -2.24 0.17 -27.63
N PHE A 453 -2.02 1.46 -27.35
CA PHE A 453 -0.73 2.14 -27.55
C PHE A 453 0.26 1.68 -26.46
N SER A 454 1.55 1.52 -26.80
CA SER A 454 2.57 1.13 -25.81
C SER A 454 3.86 1.95 -25.82
N ILE A 455 4.32 2.27 -24.60
CA ILE A 455 5.60 2.93 -24.30
C ILE A 455 6.33 2.03 -23.30
N VAL A 456 7.64 1.87 -23.47
CA VAL A 456 8.49 1.12 -22.54
C VAL A 456 9.59 2.02 -21.99
N LEU A 457 9.75 2.02 -20.67
CA LEU A 457 10.83 2.70 -19.95
C LEU A 457 11.78 1.65 -19.38
N GLY A 458 13.07 1.71 -19.73
CA GLY A 458 14.13 0.99 -19.00
C GLY A 458 14.76 1.94 -17.99
N ILE A 459 14.68 1.62 -16.70
CA ILE A 459 15.18 2.46 -15.60
C ILE A 459 16.28 1.70 -14.87
N ASP A 460 17.50 2.23 -14.92
CA ASP A 460 18.67 1.71 -14.22
C ASP A 460 19.04 2.65 -13.06
N ALA A 461 18.72 2.21 -11.84
CA ALA A 461 18.97 2.92 -10.59
C ALA A 461 18.87 1.95 -9.40
N SER A 462 19.54 2.27 -8.29
CA SER A 462 19.50 1.46 -7.06
C SER A 462 18.06 1.14 -6.65
N TRP A 463 17.74 -0.16 -6.55
CA TRP A 463 16.43 -0.69 -6.17
C TRP A 463 15.25 -0.31 -7.09
N SER A 464 15.50 0.11 -8.34
CA SER A 464 14.43 0.54 -9.26
C SER A 464 13.37 -0.55 -9.50
N TYR A 465 13.76 -1.83 -9.56
CA TYR A 465 12.81 -2.94 -9.66
C TYR A 465 11.91 -3.02 -8.45
N LEU A 466 12.48 -3.02 -7.25
CA LEU A 466 11.70 -3.05 -6.00
C LEU A 466 10.73 -1.88 -5.94
N TYR A 467 11.20 -0.70 -6.33
CA TYR A 467 10.45 0.53 -6.29
C TYR A 467 9.24 0.48 -7.22
N TYR A 468 9.47 0.25 -8.50
CA TYR A 468 8.43 0.38 -9.52
C TYR A 468 7.64 -0.90 -9.79
N ALA A 469 8.14 -2.09 -9.44
CA ALA A 469 7.40 -3.34 -9.66
C ALA A 469 6.10 -3.40 -8.86
N THR A 470 6.04 -2.69 -7.74
CA THR A 470 4.79 -2.54 -7.00
C THR A 470 3.73 -1.85 -7.85
N GLU A 471 4.08 -0.96 -8.77
CA GLU A 471 3.12 -0.20 -9.56
C GLU A 471 2.50 -0.97 -10.75
N SER A 472 2.83 -2.25 -10.93
CA SER A 472 2.12 -3.09 -11.90
C SER A 472 0.63 -3.23 -11.59
N GLY A 473 -0.19 -3.21 -12.64
CA GLY A 473 -1.64 -3.36 -12.60
C GLY A 473 -2.38 -2.25 -13.37
N THR A 474 -3.72 -2.26 -13.29
CA THR A 474 -4.56 -1.32 -14.02
C THR A 474 -4.80 -0.06 -13.22
N HIS A 475 -4.51 1.10 -13.79
CA HIS A 475 -4.89 2.40 -13.25
C HIS A 475 -6.13 2.91 -13.97
N ALA A 476 -7.21 3.11 -13.23
CA ALA A 476 -8.47 3.66 -13.74
C ALA A 476 -8.52 5.16 -13.50
N PHE A 477 -9.01 5.91 -14.47
CA PHE A 477 -9.17 7.36 -14.41
C PHE A 477 -10.65 7.69 -14.61
N LEU A 478 -11.28 8.25 -13.59
CA LEU A 478 -12.67 8.69 -13.59
C LEU A 478 -12.72 10.20 -13.85
N GLN A 479 -13.43 10.59 -14.91
CA GLN A 479 -13.64 11.99 -15.25
C GLN A 479 -14.97 12.17 -15.99
N SER A 480 -15.84 13.07 -15.52
CA SER A 480 -17.08 13.45 -16.20
C SER A 480 -17.96 12.26 -16.64
N GLY A 481 -18.00 11.19 -15.84
CA GLY A 481 -18.79 9.98 -16.12
C GLY A 481 -18.19 8.98 -17.12
N SER A 482 -16.98 9.22 -17.64
CA SER A 482 -16.21 8.21 -18.38
C SER A 482 -15.11 7.59 -17.52
N THR A 483 -14.78 6.33 -17.81
CA THR A 483 -13.67 5.59 -17.18
C THR A 483 -12.66 5.20 -18.24
N GLU A 484 -11.45 5.71 -18.10
CA GLU A 484 -10.32 5.39 -18.95
C GLU A 484 -9.31 4.55 -18.17
N THR A 485 -8.56 3.68 -18.84
CA THR A 485 -7.65 2.75 -18.15
C THR A 485 -6.27 2.74 -18.78
N CYS A 486 -5.24 2.72 -17.95
CA CYS A 486 -3.85 2.47 -18.34
C CYS A 486 -3.31 1.29 -17.52
N PHE A 487 -2.86 0.24 -18.19
CA PHE A 487 -2.21 -0.91 -17.58
C PHE A 487 -0.69 -0.72 -17.58
N ILE A 488 -0.08 -0.96 -16.43
CA ILE A 488 1.38 -0.94 -16.26
C ILE A 488 1.84 -2.36 -16.00
N ASP A 489 2.81 -2.81 -16.78
CA ASP A 489 3.54 -4.06 -16.54
C ASP A 489 4.99 -3.75 -16.12
N SER A 490 5.57 -4.61 -15.30
CA SER A 490 6.96 -4.46 -14.82
C SER A 490 7.75 -5.75 -15.03
N SER A 491 9.03 -5.60 -15.41
CA SER A 491 9.91 -6.75 -15.65
C SER A 491 11.37 -6.44 -15.34
N GLU A 492 12.14 -7.46 -14.97
CA GLU A 492 13.59 -7.37 -14.74
C GLU A 492 14.42 -7.44 -16.03
N VAL A 493 13.80 -7.82 -17.16
CA VAL A 493 14.48 -7.96 -18.46
C VAL A 493 14.62 -6.61 -19.16
N LYS A 494 15.60 -6.45 -20.05
CA LYS A 494 15.79 -5.21 -20.82
C LYS A 494 14.63 -4.96 -21.81
N PRO A 495 14.31 -3.69 -22.15
CA PRO A 495 13.28 -3.35 -23.15
C PRO A 495 13.48 -4.03 -24.51
N THR A 496 14.73 -4.33 -24.87
CA THR A 496 15.09 -5.06 -26.10
C THR A 496 14.59 -6.51 -26.11
N GLU A 497 14.52 -7.13 -24.93
CA GLU A 497 14.15 -8.53 -24.73
C GLU A 497 12.73 -8.69 -24.17
N TYR A 498 12.14 -7.59 -23.68
CA TYR A 498 10.78 -7.57 -23.15
C TYR A 498 9.73 -8.02 -24.18
N LEU A 499 8.81 -8.86 -23.73
CA LEU A 499 7.66 -9.36 -24.48
C LEU A 499 6.37 -9.02 -23.70
N PRO A 500 5.36 -8.41 -24.36
CA PRO A 500 4.08 -8.12 -23.72
C PRO A 500 3.40 -9.39 -23.15
N PRO A 501 2.71 -9.29 -22.01
CA PRO A 501 2.02 -10.43 -21.42
C PRO A 501 0.89 -10.93 -22.31
N ALA A 502 0.62 -12.24 -22.24
CA ALA A 502 -0.36 -12.90 -23.11
C ALA A 502 -1.81 -12.42 -22.90
N SER A 503 -2.10 -11.78 -21.75
CA SER A 503 -3.38 -11.14 -21.43
C SER A 503 -3.64 -9.86 -22.22
N VAL A 504 -2.62 -9.28 -22.86
CA VAL A 504 -2.74 -8.10 -23.72
C VAL A 504 -2.92 -8.56 -25.18
N LYS A 505 -4.00 -9.32 -25.45
CA LYS A 505 -4.31 -9.89 -26.78
C LYS A 505 -5.64 -9.38 -27.37
N ARG A 506 -5.54 -8.98 -28.65
CA ARG A 506 -6.52 -8.91 -29.77
C ARG A 506 -8.01 -8.65 -29.44
N ASN A 507 -8.48 -7.46 -29.86
CA ASN A 507 -9.83 -7.21 -30.41
C ASN A 507 -11.06 -7.29 -29.48
N THR A 508 -10.90 -7.28 -28.16
CA THR A 508 -12.07 -7.15 -27.27
C THR A 508 -11.78 -6.14 -26.17
N GLN A 509 -12.69 -5.17 -26.00
CA GLN A 509 -12.74 -4.08 -25.01
C GLN A 509 -12.65 -4.52 -23.52
N THR A 510 -12.28 -5.76 -23.24
CA THR A 510 -12.58 -6.46 -21.98
C THR A 510 -11.37 -6.91 -21.15
N ASP A 511 -10.14 -6.93 -21.67
CA ASP A 511 -9.05 -7.65 -20.97
C ASP A 511 -8.11 -6.77 -20.11
N VAL A 512 -7.98 -5.46 -20.38
CA VAL A 512 -7.30 -4.53 -19.44
C VAL A 512 -8.11 -4.33 -18.15
N LYS A 513 -9.45 -4.40 -18.24
CA LYS A 513 -10.37 -4.34 -17.09
C LYS A 513 -10.40 -5.61 -16.25
N LYS A 514 -9.91 -6.75 -16.78
CA LYS A 514 -9.79 -8.02 -16.04
C LYS A 514 -8.51 -8.12 -15.22
N GLN A 515 -7.53 -7.25 -15.45
CA GLN A 515 -6.34 -7.16 -14.61
C GLN A 515 -6.67 -6.49 -13.27
N SER A 516 -5.94 -6.84 -12.22
CA SER A 516 -6.17 -6.28 -10.88
C SER A 516 -6.03 -4.76 -10.90
N LEU A 517 -7.08 -4.08 -10.41
CA LEU A 517 -7.09 -2.63 -10.27
C LEU A 517 -6.02 -2.21 -9.25
N ARG A 518 -5.08 -1.39 -9.69
CA ARG A 518 -3.94 -0.89 -8.91
C ARG A 518 -4.29 0.40 -8.19
N ARG A 519 -4.82 1.38 -8.93
CA ARG A 519 -5.29 2.68 -8.42
C ARG A 519 -6.50 3.18 -9.19
N GLU A 520 -7.33 3.93 -8.49
CA GLU A 520 -8.43 4.70 -9.08
C GLU A 520 -8.18 6.19 -8.86
N TRP A 521 -8.11 6.94 -9.96
CA TRP A 521 -7.92 8.38 -9.98
C TRP A 521 -9.26 9.05 -10.27
N ASP A 522 -9.86 9.65 -9.25
CA ASP A 522 -11.09 10.44 -9.37
C ASP A 522 -10.72 11.91 -9.55
N PHE A 523 -10.71 12.37 -10.80
CA PHE A 523 -10.38 13.77 -11.13
C PHE A 523 -11.51 14.73 -10.76
N ASP A 524 -12.75 14.28 -10.75
CA ASP A 524 -13.90 15.10 -10.38
C ASP A 524 -13.84 15.45 -8.87
N LYS A 525 -13.34 14.52 -8.04
CA LYS A 525 -13.14 14.71 -6.60
C LYS A 525 -11.73 15.15 -6.20
N GLY A 526 -10.76 15.13 -7.13
CA GLY A 526 -9.35 15.37 -6.83
C GLY A 526 -8.77 14.36 -5.84
N MET A 527 -9.09 13.07 -6.00
CA MET A 527 -8.67 12.02 -5.08
C MET A 527 -8.12 10.80 -5.81
N VAL A 528 -7.09 10.16 -5.25
CA VAL A 528 -6.60 8.85 -5.67
C VAL A 528 -6.84 7.83 -4.58
N GLU A 529 -7.41 6.69 -4.95
CA GLU A 529 -7.56 5.52 -4.09
C GLU A 529 -6.54 4.45 -4.50
N ASP A 530 -5.70 4.05 -3.55
CA ASP A 530 -4.78 2.93 -3.69
C ASP A 530 -5.48 1.65 -3.22
N MET A 531 -5.76 0.74 -4.15
CA MET A 531 -6.56 -0.46 -3.86
C MET A 531 -5.83 -1.47 -2.95
N VAL A 532 -4.50 -1.46 -2.95
CA VAL A 532 -3.68 -2.38 -2.15
C VAL A 532 -3.46 -1.82 -0.74
N LEU A 533 -3.22 -0.52 -0.63
CA LEU A 533 -3.10 0.17 0.66
C LEU A 533 -4.46 0.50 1.29
N LYS A 534 -5.57 0.40 0.53
CA LYS A 534 -6.92 0.87 0.92
C LYS A 534 -6.90 2.31 1.45
N LYS A 535 -6.09 3.16 0.83
CA LYS A 535 -5.81 4.54 1.27
C LYS A 535 -6.27 5.53 0.22
N LYS A 536 -6.94 6.60 0.66
CA LYS A 536 -7.35 7.74 -0.17
C LYS A 536 -6.43 8.91 0.07
N THR A 537 -5.90 9.49 -1.01
CA THR A 537 -5.03 10.65 -0.97
C THR A 537 -5.63 11.74 -1.84
N VAL A 538 -5.71 12.96 -1.31
CA VAL A 538 -6.19 14.12 -2.06
C VAL A 538 -5.05 14.65 -2.92
N PHE A 539 -5.34 15.02 -4.16
CA PHE A 539 -4.40 15.74 -5.01
C PHE A 539 -5.02 17.00 -5.58
N TYR A 540 -4.17 17.98 -5.84
CA TYR A 540 -4.55 19.28 -6.41
C TYR A 540 -4.13 19.31 -7.88
N ARG A 541 -5.07 19.67 -8.78
CA ARG A 541 -4.97 19.80 -10.27
C ARG A 541 -5.42 18.57 -11.07
N ASN A 542 -5.75 18.79 -12.35
CA ASN A 542 -6.14 17.77 -13.34
C ASN A 542 -4.94 16.92 -13.86
N THR A 543 -3.87 16.79 -13.09
CA THR A 543 -2.66 16.04 -13.46
C THR A 543 -2.27 15.11 -12.32
N ILE A 544 -1.61 14.00 -12.64
CA ILE A 544 -1.15 13.03 -11.65
C ILE A 544 -0.22 13.74 -10.63
N PRO A 545 -0.47 13.66 -9.31
CA PRO A 545 0.29 14.36 -8.28
C PRO A 545 1.77 14.00 -8.23
N ASP A 546 2.60 15.02 -7.95
CA ASP A 546 4.05 14.90 -7.78
C ASP A 546 4.47 14.05 -6.56
N ASP A 547 3.60 13.87 -5.57
CA ASP A 547 3.88 13.15 -4.30
C ASP A 547 3.64 11.62 -4.39
N THR A 548 3.52 11.09 -5.60
CA THR A 548 3.33 9.64 -5.84
C THR A 548 4.46 8.79 -5.23
N ASP A 549 5.63 9.39 -5.05
CA ASP A 549 6.82 8.81 -4.41
C ASP A 549 6.55 8.30 -2.98
N THR A 550 5.73 9.01 -2.19
CA THR A 550 5.43 8.61 -0.81
C THR A 550 4.61 7.32 -0.77
N LEU A 551 3.63 7.19 -1.68
CA LEU A 551 2.77 6.01 -1.76
C LEU A 551 3.54 4.77 -2.22
N ILE A 552 4.48 4.93 -3.16
CA ILE A 552 5.34 3.85 -3.62
C ILE A 552 6.25 3.39 -2.46
N ASN A 553 6.88 4.31 -1.75
CA ASN A 553 7.72 4.01 -0.58
C ASN A 553 6.95 3.27 0.53
N GLU A 554 5.77 3.78 0.92
CA GLU A 554 4.93 3.14 1.95
C GLU A 554 4.57 1.70 1.56
N ARG A 555 4.23 1.48 0.28
CA ARG A 555 3.91 0.15 -0.21
C ARG A 555 5.12 -0.76 -0.27
N LEU A 556 6.25 -0.27 -0.79
CA LEU A 556 7.47 -1.05 -0.87
C LEU A 556 7.85 -1.58 0.52
N LEU A 557 7.78 -0.72 1.54
CA LEU A 557 7.99 -1.13 2.93
C LEU A 557 6.95 -2.16 3.41
N LYS A 558 5.66 -1.97 3.08
CA LYS A 558 4.61 -2.93 3.44
C LYS A 558 4.84 -4.31 2.82
N VAL A 559 5.15 -4.36 1.53
CA VAL A 559 5.41 -5.60 0.78
C VAL A 559 6.66 -6.28 1.31
N ALA A 560 7.75 -5.54 1.53
CA ALA A 560 8.98 -6.08 2.08
C ALA A 560 8.76 -6.67 3.49
N LYS A 561 8.00 -5.99 4.36
CA LYS A 561 7.63 -6.50 5.68
C LYS A 561 6.83 -7.79 5.60
N ALA A 562 5.75 -7.81 4.80
CA ALA A 562 4.91 -9.00 4.65
C ALA A 562 5.71 -10.18 4.08
N ALA A 563 6.56 -9.92 3.09
CA ALA A 563 7.33 -10.93 2.39
C ALA A 563 8.50 -11.52 3.21
N ILE A 564 8.95 -10.85 4.28
CA ILE A 564 10.09 -11.30 5.10
C ILE A 564 9.67 -11.70 6.51
N LEU A 565 8.78 -10.92 7.13
CA LEU A 565 8.40 -11.13 8.53
C LEU A 565 7.18 -12.04 8.68
N GLN A 566 6.58 -12.50 7.57
CA GLN A 566 5.34 -13.30 7.56
C GLN A 566 4.22 -12.69 8.41
N GLN A 567 4.20 -11.37 8.56
CA GLN A 567 3.13 -10.65 9.23
C GLN A 567 1.95 -10.56 8.25
N GLU A 568 0.90 -11.33 8.51
CA GLU A 568 -0.39 -11.15 7.84
C GLU A 568 -1.05 -9.84 8.28
N ASP A 569 -1.68 -9.15 7.31
CA ASP A 569 -2.37 -7.85 7.43
C ASP A 569 -3.44 -7.78 8.54
#